data_AF-A0A7W4HGZ7-F1
#
_entry.id   AF-A0A7W4HGZ7-F1
#
_cell.length_a   1.000
_cell.length_b   1.000
_cell.length_c   1.000
_cell.angle_alpha   90.00
_cell.angle_beta   90.00
_cell.angle_gamma   90.00
#
_symmetry.space_group_name_H-M   'P 1'
#
loop_
_entity.id
_entity.type
_entity.pdbx_description
1 polymer ?
#
loop_
_entity_poly.entity_id
_entity_poly.type
_entity_poly.pdbx_seq_one_letter_code
_entity_poly.pdbx_strand_id
1 'polypeptide(L)'
;MSIYFISGNKHKYGELKAVLPDLEMRSIDLPEIQETDPKAIIKAKLEEAMKYCDEPMIVEDTSLYFEAMGGKLPGPLIKWFVESIGSEGLVNLAQKLGNIQATAKTVIGYAPNKEEMYFFEGAVEGEIVNPRVDSAFGWDPIFKPNGYEETFAEMGTDQKNQISQRRLAAEELKRFLADKNIA
;
A
#
# COMPACT_ATOMS: atom_id res chain seq x y z
N MET A 1 -3.70 -6.64 22.63
CA MET A 1 -4.84 -5.69 22.50
C MET A 1 -5.27 -5.71 21.04
N SER A 2 -6.55 -5.86 20.71
CA SER A 2 -6.98 -5.92 19.29
C SER A 2 -6.83 -4.55 18.61
N ILE A 3 -6.26 -4.53 17.42
CA ILE A 3 -6.17 -3.35 16.54
C ILE A 3 -7.06 -3.62 15.32
N TYR A 4 -7.88 -2.65 14.92
CA TYR A 4 -8.79 -2.80 13.80
C TYR A 4 -8.25 -2.22 12.49
N PHE A 5 -8.13 -3.04 11.45
CA PHE A 5 -7.91 -2.58 10.08
C PHE A 5 -9.24 -2.17 9.44
N ILE A 6 -9.37 -0.88 9.15
CA ILE A 6 -10.57 -0.32 8.53
C ILE A 6 -10.38 -0.29 7.00
N SER A 7 -10.85 -1.35 6.34
CA SER A 7 -10.77 -1.51 4.88
C SER A 7 -11.70 -2.61 4.40
N GLY A 8 -12.19 -2.51 3.16
CA GLY A 8 -12.87 -3.60 2.46
C GLY A 8 -11.91 -4.60 1.75
N ASN A 9 -10.60 -4.34 1.73
CA ASN A 9 -9.66 -5.13 0.93
C ASN A 9 -9.08 -6.34 1.69
N LYS A 10 -9.61 -7.53 1.39
CA LYS A 10 -9.19 -8.80 2.00
C LYS A 10 -7.74 -9.20 1.69
N HIS A 11 -7.21 -8.81 0.53
CA HIS A 11 -5.82 -9.10 0.16
C HIS A 11 -4.84 -8.30 1.02
N LYS A 12 -5.09 -6.99 1.16
CA LYS A 12 -4.32 -6.11 2.06
C LYS A 12 -4.36 -6.63 3.50
N TYR A 13 -5.55 -7.04 3.96
CA TYR A 13 -5.71 -7.61 5.30
C TYR A 13 -4.86 -8.87 5.50
N GLY A 14 -4.84 -9.79 4.53
CA GLY A 14 -4.04 -11.02 4.62
C GLY A 14 -2.54 -10.75 4.76
N GLU A 15 -2.00 -9.81 3.98
CA GLU A 15 -0.59 -9.39 4.07
C GLU A 15 -0.27 -8.76 5.44
N LEU A 16 -1.12 -7.84 5.92
CA LEU A 16 -0.93 -7.18 7.22
C LEU A 16 -1.06 -8.15 8.41
N LYS A 17 -2.05 -9.06 8.38
CA LYS A 17 -2.32 -10.03 9.44
C LYS A 17 -1.16 -10.99 9.66
N ALA A 18 -0.38 -11.29 8.61
CA ALA A 18 0.83 -12.10 8.72
C ALA A 18 1.95 -11.41 9.53
N VAL A 19 1.97 -10.07 9.56
CA VAL A 19 2.94 -9.27 10.34
C VAL A 19 2.40 -8.91 11.72
N LEU A 20 1.09 -8.64 11.80
CA LEU A 20 0.35 -8.20 12.99
C LEU A 20 -0.75 -9.25 13.33
N PRO A 21 -0.42 -10.32 14.08
CA PRO A 21 -1.35 -11.43 14.32
C PRO A 21 -2.63 -11.05 15.06
N ASP A 22 -2.65 -9.96 15.83
CA ASP A 22 -3.81 -9.49 16.59
C ASP A 22 -4.70 -8.51 15.81
N LEU A 23 -4.43 -8.31 14.52
CA LEU A 23 -5.17 -7.38 13.67
C LEU A 23 -6.57 -7.92 13.32
N GLU A 24 -7.64 -7.21 13.59
CA GLU A 24 -9.01 -7.57 13.19
C GLU A 24 -9.47 -6.69 12.04
N MET A 25 -10.25 -7.21 11.08
CA MET A 25 -10.74 -6.43 9.94
C MET A 25 -12.15 -5.89 10.22
N ARG A 26 -12.37 -4.59 9.98
CA ARG A 26 -13.71 -3.99 9.86
C ARG A 26 -13.89 -3.46 8.44
N SER A 27 -14.83 -4.07 7.73
CA SER A 27 -15.11 -3.73 6.34
C SER A 27 -15.96 -2.46 6.24
N ILE A 28 -15.31 -1.31 6.28
CA ILE A 28 -15.91 0.01 6.06
C ILE A 28 -15.29 0.59 4.80
N ASP A 29 -16.15 1.06 3.89
CA ASP A 29 -15.71 1.81 2.71
C ASP A 29 -15.50 3.28 3.13
N LEU A 30 -14.27 3.76 3.02
CA LEU A 30 -13.90 5.10 3.43
C LEU A 30 -13.56 5.92 2.18
N PRO A 31 -14.11 7.15 2.04
CA PRO A 31 -13.70 8.05 0.97
C PRO A 31 -12.19 8.34 1.04
N GLU A 32 -11.54 8.30 -0.12
CA GLU A 32 -10.15 8.71 -0.29
C GLU A 32 -10.12 10.06 -1.01
N ILE A 33 -9.48 11.05 -0.38
CA ILE A 33 -9.29 12.37 -1.00
C ILE A 33 -8.31 12.28 -2.16
N GLN A 34 -8.46 13.18 -3.14
CA GLN A 34 -7.52 13.28 -4.25
C GLN A 34 -6.35 14.17 -3.85
N GLU A 35 -5.22 13.55 -3.52
CA GLU A 35 -3.99 14.24 -3.17
C GLU A 35 -2.77 13.51 -3.73
N THR A 36 -1.62 14.19 -3.74
CA THR A 36 -0.34 13.56 -4.10
C THR A 36 0.54 13.24 -2.89
N ASP A 37 0.28 13.87 -1.74
CA ASP A 37 0.91 13.53 -0.48
C ASP A 37 0.20 12.32 0.16
N PRO A 38 0.84 11.14 0.23
CA PRO A 38 0.23 9.97 0.83
C PRO A 38 -0.11 10.18 2.31
N LYS A 39 0.63 11.01 3.04
CA LYS A 39 0.35 11.28 4.46
C LYS A 39 -0.95 12.07 4.63
N ALA A 40 -1.23 13.04 3.76
CA ALA A 40 -2.48 13.78 3.76
C ALA A 40 -3.69 12.86 3.52
N ILE A 41 -3.57 11.92 2.57
CA ILE A 41 -4.61 10.92 2.27
C ILE A 41 -4.87 10.03 3.49
N ILE A 42 -3.81 9.44 4.07
CA ILE A 42 -3.93 8.59 5.24
C ILE A 42 -4.52 9.33 6.44
N LYS A 43 -4.11 10.59 6.64
CA LYS A 43 -4.65 11.42 7.72
C LYS A 43 -6.16 11.62 7.55
N ALA A 44 -6.61 12.05 6.37
CA ALA A 44 -8.04 12.22 6.09
C ALA A 44 -8.81 10.90 6.23
N LYS A 45 -8.22 9.79 5.80
CA LYS A 45 -8.80 8.44 5.92
C LYS A 45 -8.91 7.98 7.38
N LEU A 46 -7.93 8.28 8.23
CA LEU A 46 -8.00 8.03 9.67
C LEU A 46 -9.07 8.88 10.34
N GLU A 47 -9.11 10.18 10.03
CA GLU A 47 -10.12 11.11 10.57
C GLU A 47 -11.54 10.63 10.22
N GLU A 48 -11.74 10.11 9.02
CA GLU A 48 -13.00 9.50 8.62
C GLU A 48 -13.28 8.19 9.37
N ALA A 49 -12.29 7.30 9.47
CA ALA A 49 -12.42 6.03 10.18
C ALA A 49 -12.80 6.21 11.67
N MET A 50 -12.28 7.24 12.33
CA MET A 50 -12.57 7.59 13.73
C MET A 50 -14.04 7.95 13.99
N LYS A 51 -14.84 8.21 12.96
CA LYS A 51 -16.29 8.41 13.08
C LYS A 51 -17.04 7.09 13.32
N TYR A 52 -16.42 5.96 12.99
CA TYR A 52 -17.03 4.63 13.01
C TYR A 52 -16.37 3.67 14.01
N CYS A 53 -15.21 4.03 14.56
CA CYS A 53 -14.39 3.20 15.43
C CYS A 53 -13.80 4.05 16.55
N ASP A 54 -13.92 3.60 17.80
CA ASP A 54 -13.32 4.26 18.97
C ASP A 54 -12.05 3.51 19.44
N GLU A 55 -11.90 2.27 19.00
CA GLU A 55 -10.80 1.37 19.35
C GLU A 55 -9.53 1.66 18.54
N PRO A 56 -8.36 1.18 19.00
CA PRO A 56 -7.13 1.27 18.24
C PRO A 56 -7.31 0.76 16.81
N MET A 57 -6.97 1.57 15.81
CA MET A 57 -7.24 1.26 14.42
C MET A 57 -6.09 1.61 13.50
N ILE A 58 -6.07 0.95 12.35
CA ILE A 58 -5.20 1.29 11.23
C ILE A 58 -5.99 1.46 9.94
N VAL A 59 -5.49 2.34 9.08
CA VAL A 59 -5.86 2.44 7.66
C VAL A 59 -4.58 2.39 6.83
N GLU A 60 -4.72 2.03 5.57
CA GLU A 60 -3.60 1.93 4.64
C GLU A 60 -3.97 2.50 3.28
N ASP A 61 -2.98 3.05 2.61
CA ASP A 61 -2.96 3.30 1.19
C ASP A 61 -1.66 2.82 0.54
N THR A 62 -1.74 2.40 -0.71
CA THR A 62 -0.59 1.90 -1.48
C THR A 62 -0.56 2.57 -2.83
N SER A 63 0.61 3.14 -3.14
CA SER A 63 0.87 3.97 -4.30
C SER A 63 1.97 3.35 -5.16
N LEU A 64 1.97 3.68 -6.45
CA LEU A 64 3.04 3.34 -7.39
C LEU A 64 3.52 4.60 -8.11
N TYR A 65 4.77 4.97 -7.89
CA TYR A 65 5.38 6.20 -8.39
C TYR A 65 6.27 5.89 -9.58
N PHE A 66 6.07 6.55 -10.72
CA PHE A 66 6.92 6.40 -11.89
C PHE A 66 7.94 7.54 -11.94
N GLU A 67 9.21 7.21 -12.08
CA GLU A 67 10.27 8.21 -12.24
C GLU A 67 10.07 9.04 -13.52
N ALA A 68 9.57 8.40 -14.59
CA ALA A 68 9.13 9.05 -15.83
C ALA A 68 8.09 10.17 -15.64
N MET A 69 7.32 10.12 -14.54
CA MET A 69 6.29 11.11 -14.21
C MET A 69 6.71 11.99 -13.03
N GLY A 70 8.02 12.28 -12.94
CA GLY A 70 8.62 13.14 -11.94
C GLY A 70 8.64 12.53 -10.53
N GLY A 71 8.56 11.21 -10.41
CA GLY A 71 8.57 10.49 -9.13
C GLY A 71 7.34 10.75 -8.26
N LYS A 72 6.25 11.31 -8.84
CA LYS A 72 5.05 11.73 -8.09
C LYS A 72 3.77 11.06 -8.54
N LEU A 73 3.65 10.76 -9.83
CA LEU A 73 2.47 10.14 -10.43
C LEU A 73 2.81 8.75 -11.03
N PRO A 74 1.84 7.84 -11.22
CA PRO A 74 0.44 7.92 -10.78
C PRO A 74 0.28 8.07 -9.26
N GLY A 75 1.27 7.61 -8.49
CA GLY A 75 1.31 7.77 -7.04
C GLY A 75 0.06 7.18 -6.37
N PRO A 76 -0.61 7.93 -5.48
CA PRO A 76 -1.86 7.49 -4.85
C PRO A 76 -3.03 7.29 -5.83
N LEU A 77 -2.94 7.87 -7.03
CA LEU A 77 -3.99 7.77 -8.03
C LEU A 77 -3.89 6.48 -8.87
N ILE A 78 -2.95 5.59 -8.56
CA ILE A 78 -2.66 4.40 -9.37
C ILE A 78 -3.89 3.52 -9.64
N LYS A 79 -4.84 3.41 -8.69
CA LYS A 79 -6.10 2.67 -8.89
C LYS A 79 -6.83 3.15 -10.14
N TRP A 80 -7.00 4.46 -10.29
CA TRP A 80 -7.69 5.08 -11.42
C TRP A 80 -6.95 4.88 -12.73
N PHE A 81 -5.61 4.88 -12.71
CA PHE A 81 -4.82 4.59 -13.90
C PHE A 81 -4.97 3.12 -14.32
N VAL A 82 -4.89 2.17 -13.39
CA VAL A 82 -5.11 0.74 -13.68
C VAL A 82 -6.51 0.53 -14.26
N GLU A 83 -7.56 1.14 -13.67
CA GLU A 83 -8.94 1.02 -14.16
C GLU A 83 -9.14 1.68 -15.54
N SER A 84 -8.42 2.76 -15.85
CA SER A 84 -8.63 3.53 -17.08
C SER A 84 -7.82 3.01 -18.27
N ILE A 85 -6.55 2.64 -18.06
CA ILE A 85 -5.63 2.28 -19.15
C ILE A 85 -5.05 0.86 -19.02
N GLY A 86 -5.33 0.17 -17.91
CA GLY A 86 -4.84 -1.18 -17.65
C GLY A 86 -3.31 -1.26 -17.50
N SER A 87 -2.84 -2.48 -17.23
CA SER A 87 -1.41 -2.79 -17.11
C SER A 87 -0.63 -2.45 -18.38
N GLU A 88 -1.16 -2.78 -19.55
CA GLU A 88 -0.52 -2.45 -20.83
C GLU A 88 -0.40 -0.94 -21.06
N GLY A 89 -1.43 -0.17 -20.71
CA GLY A 89 -1.40 1.28 -20.83
C GLY A 89 -0.36 1.92 -19.92
N LEU A 90 -0.23 1.43 -18.68
CA LEU A 90 0.79 1.86 -17.73
C LEU A 90 2.22 1.57 -18.23
N VAL A 91 2.45 0.38 -18.78
CA VAL A 91 3.75 0.01 -19.38
C VAL A 91 4.08 0.90 -20.57
N ASN A 92 3.11 1.08 -21.48
CA ASN A 92 3.25 1.99 -22.63
C ASN A 92 3.56 3.42 -22.19
N LEU A 93 2.95 3.90 -21.11
CA LEU A 93 3.19 5.22 -20.55
C LEU A 93 4.63 5.37 -20.06
N ALA A 94 5.12 4.43 -19.24
CA ALA A 94 6.49 4.45 -18.73
C ALA A 94 7.54 4.39 -19.86
N GLN A 95 7.32 3.51 -20.84
CA GLN A 95 8.21 3.35 -22.00
C GLN A 95 8.25 4.60 -22.89
N LYS A 96 7.08 5.20 -23.19
CA LYS A 96 7.01 6.42 -24.02
C LYS A 96 7.64 7.64 -23.35
N LEU A 97 7.60 7.70 -22.02
CA LEU A 97 8.26 8.75 -21.24
C LEU A 97 9.77 8.48 -21.03
N GLY A 98 10.26 7.29 -21.43
CA GLY A 98 11.69 6.98 -21.47
C GLY A 98 12.32 6.60 -20.14
N ASN A 99 11.54 6.34 -19.10
CA ASN A 99 12.06 5.85 -17.82
C ASN A 99 11.09 4.84 -17.18
N ILE A 100 11.58 3.61 -17.00
CA ILE A 100 10.80 2.49 -16.45
C ILE A 100 11.00 2.31 -14.94
N GLN A 101 11.86 3.11 -14.30
CA GLN A 101 12.06 3.03 -12.86
C GLN A 101 10.79 3.46 -12.12
N ALA A 102 10.43 2.69 -11.09
CA ALA A 102 9.27 2.95 -10.28
C ALA A 102 9.49 2.56 -8.81
N THR A 103 8.74 3.20 -7.93
CA THR A 103 8.74 2.90 -6.50
C THR A 103 7.34 2.54 -6.04
N ALA A 104 7.18 1.35 -5.48
CA ALA A 104 5.97 0.94 -4.76
C ALA A 104 6.08 1.41 -3.31
N LYS A 105 5.07 2.12 -2.81
CA LYS A 105 5.07 2.63 -1.42
C LYS A 105 3.74 2.31 -0.74
N THR A 106 3.82 1.93 0.53
CA THR A 106 2.64 1.80 1.40
C THR A 106 2.83 2.70 2.60
N VAL A 107 1.77 3.45 2.94
CA VAL A 107 1.70 4.20 4.20
C VAL A 107 0.58 3.62 5.04
N ILE A 108 0.91 3.25 6.29
CA ILE A 108 -0.04 2.82 7.31
C ILE A 108 -0.22 3.97 8.29
N GLY A 109 -1.47 4.39 8.46
CA GLY A 109 -1.87 5.27 9.55
C GLY A 109 -2.35 4.44 10.73
N TYR A 110 -1.87 4.74 11.94
CA TYR A 110 -2.31 4.14 13.19
C TYR A 110 -2.87 5.21 14.12
N ALA A 111 -4.01 4.91 14.73
CA ALA A 111 -4.61 5.72 15.76
C ALA A 111 -4.90 4.85 16.99
N PRO A 112 -4.22 5.03 18.14
CA PRO A 112 -4.55 4.33 19.38
C PRO A 112 -5.86 4.84 19.99
N ASN A 113 -6.24 6.08 19.69
CA ASN A 113 -7.40 6.81 20.17
C ASN A 113 -7.72 7.94 19.16
N LYS A 114 -8.68 8.80 19.48
CA LYS A 114 -9.10 9.91 18.59
C LYS A 114 -8.19 11.14 18.58
N GLU A 115 -7.18 11.18 19.46
CA GLU A 115 -6.32 12.36 19.65
C GLU A 115 -4.96 12.20 18.98
N GLU A 116 -4.48 10.96 18.85
CA GLU A 116 -3.15 10.66 18.35
C GLU A 116 -3.19 9.93 17.01
N MET A 117 -2.25 10.27 16.13
CA MET A 117 -2.03 9.59 14.86
C MET A 117 -0.54 9.38 14.60
N TYR A 118 -0.20 8.19 14.17
CA TYR A 118 1.15 7.76 13.82
C TYR A 118 1.15 7.23 12.39
N PHE A 119 2.26 7.41 11.68
CA PHE A 119 2.37 7.08 10.26
C PHE A 119 3.63 6.26 10.02
N PHE A 120 3.49 5.14 9.32
CA PHE A 120 4.56 4.20 9.02
C PHE A 120 4.63 3.99 7.53
N GLU A 121 5.83 4.03 6.96
CA GLU A 121 6.04 3.92 5.53
C GLU A 121 6.97 2.75 5.22
N GLY A 122 6.64 2.04 4.15
CA GLY A 122 7.54 1.09 3.51
C GLY A 122 7.58 1.37 2.03
N ALA A 123 8.75 1.16 1.42
CA ALA A 123 8.97 1.41 0.00
C ALA A 123 9.83 0.29 -0.60
N VAL A 124 9.55 -0.03 -1.86
CA VAL A 124 10.31 -0.98 -2.67
C VAL A 124 10.55 -0.33 -4.03
N GLU A 125 11.82 -0.23 -4.40
CA GLU A 125 12.23 0.23 -5.72
C GLU A 125 12.21 -0.93 -6.72
N GLY A 126 11.91 -0.62 -7.97
CA GLY A 126 11.81 -1.61 -9.04
C GLY A 126 11.62 -0.98 -10.40
N GLU A 127 11.18 -1.81 -11.33
CA GLU A 127 11.03 -1.46 -12.73
C GLU A 127 9.64 -1.84 -13.23
N ILE A 128 9.11 -1.03 -14.14
CA ILE A 128 7.92 -1.33 -14.92
C ILE A 128 8.31 -2.20 -16.11
N VAL A 129 7.81 -3.44 -16.13
CA VAL A 129 8.04 -4.43 -17.18
C VAL A 129 6.74 -4.76 -17.90
N ASN A 130 6.86 -5.38 -19.09
CA ASN A 130 5.68 -5.90 -19.79
C ASN A 130 4.88 -6.82 -18.86
N PRO A 131 3.53 -6.78 -18.89
CA PRO A 131 2.71 -7.54 -17.96
C PRO A 131 3.03 -9.03 -18.03
N ARG A 132 3.22 -9.65 -16.86
CA ARG A 132 3.45 -11.10 -16.75
C ARG A 132 2.42 -11.68 -15.81
N VAL A 133 1.84 -12.80 -16.23
CA VAL A 133 0.74 -13.50 -15.56
C VAL A 133 -0.52 -12.62 -15.48
N ASP A 134 -1.67 -13.19 -15.82
CA ASP A 134 -2.93 -12.54 -15.56
C ASP A 134 -3.17 -12.54 -14.04
N SER A 135 -3.11 -11.36 -13.43
CA SER A 135 -3.53 -11.13 -12.06
C SER A 135 -4.83 -10.34 -12.06
N ALA A 136 -5.78 -10.77 -11.24
CA ALA A 136 -7.01 -10.02 -11.00
C ALA A 136 -6.79 -8.72 -10.21
N PHE A 137 -5.56 -8.44 -9.73
CA PHE A 137 -5.32 -7.40 -8.76
C PHE A 137 -4.23 -6.39 -9.15
N GLY A 138 -4.68 -5.16 -9.40
CA GLY A 138 -3.84 -3.97 -9.43
C GLY A 138 -2.75 -3.98 -10.50
N TRP A 139 -1.56 -3.56 -10.11
CA TRP A 139 -0.39 -3.35 -10.96
C TRP A 139 0.74 -4.36 -10.69
N ASP A 140 0.48 -5.36 -9.85
CA ASP A 140 1.45 -6.42 -9.53
C ASP A 140 2.05 -7.11 -10.78
N PRO A 141 1.29 -7.35 -11.89
CA PRO A 141 1.83 -7.97 -13.11
C PRO A 141 2.94 -7.19 -13.83
N ILE A 142 3.07 -5.88 -13.55
CA ILE A 142 4.00 -5.00 -14.28
C ILE A 142 5.14 -4.50 -13.40
N PHE A 143 5.13 -4.78 -12.10
CA PHE A 143 6.17 -4.31 -11.18
C PHE A 143 7.14 -5.43 -10.85
N LYS A 144 8.39 -5.28 -11.30
CA LYS A 144 9.51 -6.15 -10.98
C LYS A 144 10.38 -5.45 -9.92
N PRO A 145 10.39 -5.89 -8.65
CA PRO A 145 11.21 -5.27 -7.62
C PRO A 145 12.70 -5.49 -7.89
N ASN A 146 13.54 -4.54 -7.47
CA ASN A 146 14.99 -4.65 -7.62
C ASN A 146 15.53 -5.90 -6.91
N GLY A 147 16.45 -6.62 -7.57
CA GLY A 147 17.04 -7.85 -7.04
C GLY A 147 16.25 -9.13 -7.31
N TYR A 148 15.13 -9.05 -8.03
CA TYR A 148 14.31 -10.19 -8.45
C TYR A 148 14.08 -10.19 -9.95
N GLU A 149 13.84 -11.37 -10.52
CA GLU A 149 13.47 -11.53 -11.93
C GLU A 149 11.95 -11.59 -12.12
N GLU A 150 11.24 -12.04 -11.09
CA GLU A 150 9.79 -12.17 -11.04
C GLU A 150 9.10 -10.83 -10.76
N THR A 151 7.92 -10.63 -11.35
CA THR A 151 7.00 -9.57 -10.93
C THR A 151 6.34 -9.92 -9.61
N PHE A 152 5.75 -8.92 -8.92
CA PHE A 152 4.95 -9.20 -7.72
C PHE A 152 3.81 -10.20 -7.96
N ALA A 153 3.25 -10.25 -9.18
CA ALA A 153 2.23 -11.25 -9.52
C ALA A 153 2.82 -12.66 -9.64
N GLU A 154 4.06 -12.81 -10.12
CA GLU A 154 4.75 -14.09 -10.29
C GLU A 154 5.24 -14.68 -8.96
N MET A 155 5.62 -13.84 -7.99
CA MET A 155 6.13 -14.27 -6.67
C MET A 155 5.12 -15.05 -5.82
N GLY A 156 3.82 -14.87 -6.07
CA GLY A 156 2.78 -15.35 -5.17
C GLY A 156 2.80 -14.66 -3.80
N THR A 157 1.82 -14.99 -2.96
CA THR A 157 1.58 -14.26 -1.70
C THR A 157 2.75 -14.33 -0.73
N ASP A 158 3.33 -15.51 -0.51
CA ASP A 158 4.32 -15.71 0.55
C ASP A 158 5.65 -15.01 0.26
N GLN A 159 6.17 -15.13 -0.96
CA GLN A 159 7.42 -14.48 -1.35
C GLN A 159 7.24 -12.97 -1.47
N LYS A 160 6.14 -12.51 -2.10
CA LYS A 160 5.82 -11.07 -2.15
C LYS A 160 5.77 -10.49 -0.74
N ASN A 161 5.07 -11.17 0.17
CA ASN A 161 4.93 -10.67 1.53
C ASN A 161 6.28 -10.60 2.26
N GLN A 162 7.35 -11.30 1.87
CA GLN A 162 8.66 -11.13 2.52
C GLN A 162 9.34 -9.80 2.21
N ILE A 163 9.04 -9.19 1.06
CA ILE A 163 9.72 -7.99 0.57
C ILE A 163 8.81 -6.80 0.34
N SER A 164 7.49 -6.98 0.39
CA SER A 164 6.55 -5.95 -0.04
C SER A 164 6.69 -4.68 0.80
N GLN A 165 6.47 -3.56 0.14
CA GLN A 165 6.38 -2.25 0.75
C GLN A 165 5.36 -2.22 1.91
N ARG A 166 4.29 -3.02 1.81
CA ARG A 166 3.28 -3.17 2.87
C ARG A 166 3.84 -3.89 4.09
N ARG A 167 4.58 -4.98 3.90
CA ARG A 167 5.26 -5.65 5.01
C ARG A 167 6.23 -4.70 5.69
N LEU A 168 7.05 -3.98 4.92
CA LEU A 168 8.02 -3.03 5.48
C LEU A 168 7.32 -2.00 6.37
N ALA A 169 6.22 -1.39 5.90
CA ALA A 169 5.42 -0.46 6.70
C ALA A 169 4.84 -1.12 7.96
N ALA A 170 4.36 -2.36 7.86
CA ALA A 170 3.76 -3.10 8.96
C ALA A 170 4.79 -3.52 10.02
N GLU A 171 6.02 -3.86 9.64
CA GLU A 171 7.11 -4.16 10.57
C GLU A 171 7.54 -2.91 11.35
N GLU A 172 7.55 -1.73 10.73
CA GLU A 172 7.79 -0.46 11.43
C GLU A 172 6.69 -0.17 12.46
N LEU A 173 5.41 -0.36 12.10
CA LEU A 173 4.30 -0.28 13.05
C LEU A 173 4.47 -1.30 14.19
N LYS A 174 4.82 -2.54 13.88
CA LYS A 174 5.02 -3.61 14.87
C LYS A 174 6.10 -3.25 15.89
N ARG A 175 7.23 -2.71 15.43
CA ARG A 175 8.31 -2.22 16.31
C ARG A 175 7.80 -1.11 17.22
N PHE A 176 7.09 -0.13 16.67
CA PHE A 176 6.51 0.96 17.45
C PHE A 176 5.56 0.47 18.55
N LEU A 177 4.70 -0.51 18.25
CA LEU A 177 3.76 -1.08 19.22
C LEU A 177 4.49 -1.83 20.35
N ALA A 178 5.57 -2.55 20.02
CA ALA A 178 6.40 -3.24 21.00
C ALA A 178 7.13 -2.25 21.93
N ASP A 179 7.72 -1.19 21.38
CA ASP A 179 8.46 -0.18 22.15
C ASP A 179 7.57 0.58 23.15
N LYS A 180 6.27 0.72 22.84
CA LYS A 180 5.29 1.41 23.68
C LYS A 180 4.63 0.49 24.72
N ASN A 181 4.98 -0.81 24.77
CA ASN A 181 4.26 -1.85 25.53
C ASN A 181 2.76 -1.90 25.18
N ILE A 182 2.40 -1.64 23.92
CA ILE A 182 1.00 -1.65 23.43
C ILE A 182 0.64 -3.04 22.83
N ALA A 183 1.64 -3.89 22.59
CA ALA A 183 1.49 -5.26 22.10
C ALA A 183 1.91 -6.30 23.15
#